data_AF-A0AAD2T7F9-F1
#
_entry.id   AF-A0AAD2T7F9-F1
#
_cell.length_a   1.000
_cell.length_b   1.000
_cell.length_c   1.000
_cell.angle_alpha   90.00
_cell.angle_beta   90.00
_cell.angle_gamma   90.00
#
_symmetry.space_group_name_H-M   'P 1'
#
loop_
_entity.id
_entity.type
_entity.pdbx_description
1 polymer ?
#
loop_
_entity_poly.entity_id
_entity_poly.type
_entity_poly.pdbx_seq_one_letter_code
_entity_poly.pdbx_strand_id
1 'polypeptide(L)' 'MLRNEIQNKTGLTRKAIEYYEEKGLIKPLKSENGYRDYSE' A
#
# COMPACT_ATOMS: atom_id res chain seq x y z
N MET A 1 1.63 -7.81 -1.58
CA MET A 1 2.77 -7.05 -2.09
C MET A 1 3.08 -6.01 -1.05
N LEU A 2 4.35 -5.84 -0.68
CA LEU A 2 4.75 -4.76 0.20
C LEU A 2 4.65 -3.41 -0.53
N ARG A 3 4.55 -2.32 0.23
CA ARG A 3 4.51 -0.95 -0.32
C ARG A 3 5.63 -0.68 -1.33
N ASN A 4 6.82 -1.25 -1.12
CA ASN A 4 7.96 -1.07 -2.03
C ASN A 4 7.71 -1.71 -3.40
N GLU A 5 7.10 -2.90 -3.42
CA GLU A 5 6.75 -3.59 -4.66
C GLU A 5 5.68 -2.84 -5.44
N ILE A 6 4.67 -2.28 -4.75
CA ILE A 6 3.65 -1.44 -5.39
C ILE A 6 4.26 -0.19 -6.02
N GLN A 7 5.14 0.51 -5.30
CA GLN A 7 5.81 1.70 -5.84
C GLN A 7 6.60 1.35 -7.12
N ASN A 8 7.30 0.21 -7.13
CA ASN A 8 8.04 -0.24 -8.31
C ASN A 8 7.13 -0.67 -9.47
N LYS A 9 6.02 -1.35 -9.18
CA LYS A 9 5.10 -1.88 -10.22
C LYS A 9 4.20 -0.80 -10.83
N THR A 10 3.78 0.16 -10.03
CA THR A 10 2.78 1.18 -10.42
C THR A 10 3.39 2.55 -10.69
N GLY A 11 4.64 2.78 -10.28
CA GLY A 11 5.27 4.11 -10.32
C GLY A 11 4.65 5.10 -9.33
N LEU A 12 3.73 4.66 -8.47
CA LEU A 12 3.11 5.53 -7.47
C LEU A 12 4.13 5.92 -6.42
N THR A 13 4.06 7.17 -5.98
CA THR A 13 4.84 7.62 -4.83
C THR A 13 4.21 7.11 -3.55
N ARG A 14 5.01 7.03 -2.48
CA ARG A 14 4.52 6.75 -1.13
C ARG A 14 3.30 7.63 -0.75
N LYS A 15 3.36 8.94 -1.06
CA LYS A 15 2.28 9.89 -0.77
C LYS A 15 0.98 9.53 -1.49
N ALA A 16 1.05 9.07 -2.74
CA ALA A 16 -0.13 8.65 -3.48
C ALA A 16 -0.77 7.41 -2.84
N ILE A 17 0.03 6.45 -2.41
CA ILE A 17 -0.45 5.24 -1.72
C ILE A 17 -1.11 5.61 -0.39
N GLU A 18 -0.46 6.45 0.42
CA GLU A 18 -1.02 6.95 1.69
C GLU A 18 -2.34 7.73 1.45
N TYR A 19 -2.38 8.59 0.42
CA TYR A 19 -3.59 9.32 0.04
C TYR A 19 -4.75 8.39 -0.35
N TYR A 20 -4.49 7.33 -1.11
CA TYR A 20 -5.52 6.35 -1.47
C TYR A 20 -5.98 5.51 -0.28
N GLU A 21 -5.10 5.21 0.67
CA GLU A 21 -5.45 4.55 1.93
C GLU A 21 -6.34 5.46 2.79
N GLU A 22 -5.98 6.74 2.94
CA GLU A 22 -6.78 7.73 3.67
C GLU A 22 -8.15 7.97 3.03
N LYS A 23 -8.23 7.94 1.70
CA LYS A 23 -9.50 8.02 0.97
C LYS A 23 -10.31 6.72 1.03
N GLY A 24 -9.76 5.63 1.58
CA GLY A 24 -10.40 4.33 1.64
C GLY A 24 -10.54 3.62 0.30
N LEU A 25 -9.81 4.07 -0.72
CA LEU A 25 -9.78 3.49 -2.07
C LEU A 25 -8.98 2.20 -2.10
N ILE A 26 -7.93 2.11 -1.28
CA ILE A 26 -7.15 0.89 -1.04
C ILE A 26 -7.20 0.55 0.44
N LYS A 27 -7.22 -0.73 0.78
CA LYS A 27 -7.29 -1.21 2.17
C LYS A 27 -6.28 -2.33 2.39
N PRO A 28 -4.98 -1.99 2.58
CA PRO A 28 -3.99 -3.02 2.83
C PRO A 28 -4.29 -3.78 4.12
N LEU A 29 -4.03 -5.07 4.10
CA LEU A 29 -4.09 -5.91 5.29
C LEU A 29 -2.92 -5.57 6.20
N LYS A 30 -3.21 -5.31 7.48
CA LYS A 30 -2.17 -5.25 8.49
C LYS A 30 -1.77 -6.68 8.84
N SER A 31 -0.56 -7.04 8.47
CA SER A 31 0.04 -8.30 8.88
C SER A 31 0.43 -8.25 10.36
N GLU A 32 0.51 -9.40 11.02
CA GLU A 32 0.89 -9.52 12.44
C GLU A 32 2.26 -8.89 12.74
N ASN A 33 3.13 -8.82 11.74
CA ASN A 33 4.46 -8.20 11.83
C ASN A 33 4.43 -6.66 11.73
N GLY A 34 3.26 -6.04 11.70
CA GLY A 34 3.09 -4.58 11.60
C GLY A 34 3.28 -4.00 10.19
N TYR A 35 3.62 -4.83 9.21
CA TYR A 35 3.69 -4.45 7.80
C TYR A 35 2.31 -4.39 7.15
N ARG A 36 2.21 -3.58 6.10
CA ARG A 36 1.02 -3.44 5.26
C ARG A 36 1.19 -4.32 4.02
N ASP A 37 0.30 -5.29 3.87
CA ASP A 37 0.23 -6.15 2.70
C ASP A 37 -0.87 -5.64 1.76
N TYR A 38 -0.46 -5.36 0.52
CA TYR A 38 -1.31 -4.89 -0.56
C TYR A 38 -1.51 -5.99 -1.64
N SER A 39 -1.48 -7.28 -1.25
CA SER A 39 -1.63 -8.45 -2.14
C SER A 39 -3.05 -8.70 -2.70
N GLU A 40 -4.01 -7.80 -2.51
CA GLU A 40 -5.34 -7.94 -3.15
C GLU A 40 -5.30 -7.67 -4.66
#